data_AF-A0A379T8Z9-F1
#
_entry.id   AF-A0A379T8Z9-F1
#
_cell.length_a   1.000
_cell.length_b   1.000
_cell.length_c   1.000
_cell.angle_alpha   90.00
_cell.angle_beta   90.00
_cell.angle_gamma   90.00
#
_symmetry.space_group_name_H-M   'P 1'
#
loop_
_entity.id
_entity.type
_entity.pdbx_description
1 polymer ?
#
loop_
_entity_poly.entity_id
_entity_poly.type
_entity_poly.pdbx_seq_one_letter_code
_entity_poly.pdbx_strand_id
1 'polypeptide(L)'
;MDKTLLESTVHKVLDELRNRPIPLGVSNRHIHLCAADYARLFPEQAIREKKALLQPGQYAAEQTITLAGPKRQLKKVRLLGPLRNVSQVEISRTDARTLGIAAPLRMSGDLQGTPGIRLISPFAELELASGVIVAQRHIHMSPA
;
A
#
# COMPACT_ATOMS: atom_id res chain seq x y z
N MET A 1 -29.14 30.12 27.76
CA MET A 1 -28.15 29.99 26.68
C MET A 1 -28.81 30.53 25.42
N ASP A 2 -28.21 31.54 24.78
CA ASP A 2 -28.77 32.17 23.59
C ASP A 2 -28.73 31.17 22.41
N LYS A 3 -29.91 30.70 21.98
CA LYS A 3 -30.06 29.70 20.91
C LYS A 3 -29.44 30.19 19.60
N THR A 4 -29.57 31.47 19.30
CA THR A 4 -29.05 32.13 18.10
C THR A 4 -27.52 32.14 18.08
N LEU A 5 -26.90 32.38 19.23
CA LEU A 5 -25.45 32.30 19.39
C LEU A 5 -24.95 30.84 19.24
N LEU A 6 -25.67 29.88 19.82
CA LEU A 6 -25.33 28.46 19.67
C LEU A 6 -25.40 28.02 18.21
N GLU A 7 -26.50 28.32 17.51
CA GLU A 7 -26.71 27.94 16.12
C GLU A 7 -25.64 28.54 15.20
N SER A 8 -25.34 29.83 15.34
CA SER A 8 -24.31 30.49 14.52
C SER A 8 -22.90 29.94 14.80
N THR A 9 -22.60 29.58 16.05
CA THR A 9 -21.32 28.96 16.41
C THR A 9 -21.20 27.56 15.82
N VAL A 10 -22.27 26.75 15.90
CA VAL A 10 -22.30 25.41 15.30
C VAL A 10 -22.10 25.47 13.79
N HIS A 11 -22.75 26.39 13.08
CA HIS A 11 -22.56 26.55 11.64
C HIS A 11 -21.12 26.92 11.27
N LYS A 12 -20.51 27.88 12.00
CA LYS A 12 -19.10 28.26 11.78
C LYS A 12 -18.15 27.06 11.94
N VAL A 13 -18.34 26.25 12.99
CA VAL A 13 -17.53 25.04 13.22
C VAL A 13 -17.73 24.02 12.08
N LEU A 14 -18.97 23.79 11.67
CA LEU A 14 -19.26 22.86 10.56
C LEU A 14 -18.66 23.33 9.24
N ASP A 15 -18.68 24.64 8.96
CA ASP A 15 -18.10 25.20 7.74
C ASP A 15 -16.57 25.18 7.77
N GLU A 16 -15.92 25.44 8.91
CA GLU A 16 -14.47 25.23 9.06
C GLU A 16 -14.07 23.77 8.85
N LEU A 17 -14.82 22.82 9.40
CA LEU A 17 -14.57 21.39 9.21
C LEU A 17 -14.72 20.99 7.73
N ARG A 18 -15.67 21.59 7.00
CA ARG A 18 -15.84 21.37 5.55
C ARG A 18 -14.70 21.97 4.73
N ASN A 19 -14.08 23.06 5.19
CA ASN A 19 -12.99 23.74 4.50
C ASN A 19 -11.63 23.03 4.60
N ARG A 20 -11.48 22.03 5.49
CA ARG A 20 -10.25 21.23 5.64
C ARG A 20 -10.51 19.73 5.45
N PRO A 21 -11.02 19.30 4.28
CA PRO A 21 -11.34 17.89 4.06
C PRO A 21 -10.06 17.05 4.05
N ILE A 22 -10.12 15.87 4.69
CA ILE A 22 -9.04 14.87 4.59
C ILE A 22 -9.29 14.06 3.32
N PRO A 23 -8.42 14.15 2.28
CA PRO A 23 -8.61 13.37 1.06
C PRO A 23 -8.50 11.88 1.38
N LEU A 24 -9.42 11.09 0.81
CA LEU A 24 -9.43 9.64 0.99
C LEU A 24 -8.55 8.97 -0.08
N GLY A 25 -7.51 8.27 0.38
CA GLY A 25 -6.73 7.35 -0.44
C GLY A 25 -7.26 5.92 -0.33
N VAL A 26 -7.55 5.28 -1.47
CA VAL A 26 -7.94 3.87 -1.50
C VAL A 26 -6.82 3.05 -2.13
N SER A 27 -6.23 2.16 -1.35
CA SER A 27 -5.17 1.27 -1.81
C SER A 27 -5.75 -0.06 -2.27
N ASN A 28 -5.46 -0.44 -3.51
CA ASN A 28 -5.61 -1.82 -3.96
C ASN A 28 -4.37 -2.63 -3.54
N ARG A 29 -4.40 -3.96 -3.72
CA ARG A 29 -3.24 -4.82 -3.50
C ARG A 29 -2.03 -4.34 -4.30
N HIS A 30 -0.87 -4.26 -3.65
CA HIS A 30 0.35 -3.75 -4.26
C HIS A 30 1.59 -4.28 -3.54
N ILE A 31 2.76 -4.02 -4.14
CA ILE A 31 4.06 -4.40 -3.60
C ILE A 31 5.01 -3.21 -3.63
N HIS A 32 5.86 -3.12 -2.62
CA HIS A 32 7.08 -2.32 -2.60
C HIS A 32 8.26 -3.29 -2.67
N LEU A 33 9.30 -2.96 -3.45
CA LEU A 33 10.47 -3.83 -3.62
C LEU A 33 11.74 -3.14 -3.16
N CYS A 34 12.69 -3.94 -2.67
CA CYS A 34 14.07 -3.51 -2.54
C CYS A 34 14.84 -3.63 -3.86
N ALA A 35 16.00 -2.98 -3.94
CA ALA A 35 16.83 -2.97 -5.14
C ALA A 35 17.24 -4.38 -5.60
N ALA A 36 17.59 -5.26 -4.66
CA ALA A 36 18.01 -6.63 -4.97
C ALA A 36 16.86 -7.46 -5.58
N ASP A 37 15.68 -7.42 -4.97
CA ASP A 37 14.52 -8.17 -5.49
C ASP A 37 14.01 -7.57 -6.80
N TYR A 38 14.06 -6.25 -6.94
CA TYR A 38 13.69 -5.58 -8.19
C TYR A 38 14.63 -5.99 -9.34
N ALA A 39 15.95 -5.99 -9.12
CA ALA A 39 16.93 -6.40 -10.14
C ALA A 39 16.74 -7.85 -10.59
N ARG A 40 16.30 -8.74 -9.69
CA ARG A 40 15.96 -10.13 -10.02
C ARG A 40 14.66 -10.24 -10.80
N LEU A 41 13.61 -9.53 -10.37
CA LEU A 41 12.29 -9.61 -11.00
C LEU A 41 12.21 -8.84 -12.32
N PHE A 42 13.01 -7.81 -12.52
CA PHE A 42 12.99 -6.95 -13.70
C PHE A 42 14.44 -6.60 -14.12
N PRO A 43 15.24 -7.59 -14.53
CA PRO A 43 16.63 -7.35 -14.90
C PRO A 43 16.70 -6.33 -16.04
N GLU A 44 17.69 -5.44 -15.95
CA GLU A 44 17.99 -4.41 -16.96
C GLU A 44 16.87 -3.41 -17.25
N GLN A 45 15.80 -3.39 -16.44
CA GLN A 45 14.68 -2.47 -16.63
C GLN A 45 14.63 -1.43 -15.52
N ALA A 46 14.73 -0.15 -15.87
CA ALA A 46 14.43 0.93 -14.92
C ALA A 46 12.96 0.86 -14.46
N ILE A 47 12.72 1.20 -13.19
CA ILE A 47 11.36 1.38 -12.69
C ILE A 47 10.73 2.57 -13.42
N ARG A 48 9.53 2.39 -13.98
CA ARG A 48 8.87 3.42 -14.80
C ARG A 48 7.64 3.92 -14.08
N GLU A 49 7.58 5.22 -13.82
CA GLU A 49 6.40 5.84 -13.25
C GLU A 49 5.22 5.78 -14.23
N LYS A 50 4.07 5.31 -13.73
CA LYS A 50 2.78 5.36 -14.43
C LYS A 50 1.93 6.54 -13.95
N LYS A 51 1.89 6.74 -12.63
CA LYS A 51 1.02 7.74 -11.99
C LYS A 51 1.54 8.11 -10.60
N ALA A 52 1.71 9.40 -10.34
CA ALA A 52 1.98 9.94 -9.01
C ALA A 52 0.85 9.62 -8.01
N LEU A 53 1.23 9.34 -6.76
CA LEU A 53 0.32 9.19 -5.62
C LEU A 53 0.19 10.50 -4.84
N LEU A 54 -0.68 10.53 -3.83
CA LEU A 54 -0.90 11.72 -3.01
C LEU A 54 0.31 12.05 -2.14
N GLN A 55 1.04 11.04 -1.67
CA GLN A 55 2.25 11.24 -0.89
C GLN A 55 3.40 11.71 -1.81
N PRO A 56 4.10 12.81 -1.48
CA PRO A 56 5.20 13.33 -2.29
C PRO A 56 6.25 12.27 -2.62
N GLY A 57 6.62 12.18 -3.90
CA GLY A 57 7.62 11.24 -4.40
C GLY A 57 7.17 9.78 -4.51
N GLN A 58 5.98 9.41 -4.04
CA GLN A 58 5.44 8.06 -4.21
C GLN A 58 4.67 7.95 -5.54
N TYR A 59 4.80 6.81 -6.21
CA TYR A 59 4.12 6.59 -7.49
C TYR A 59 3.74 5.13 -7.70
N ALA A 60 2.71 4.90 -8.53
CA ALA A 60 2.44 3.60 -9.11
C ALA A 60 3.34 3.41 -10.33
N ALA A 61 4.07 2.29 -10.40
CA ALA A 61 4.96 1.98 -11.53
C ALA A 61 4.21 1.23 -12.65
N GLU A 62 4.73 1.22 -13.88
CA GLU A 62 4.17 0.40 -14.97
C GLU A 62 4.31 -1.10 -14.72
N GLN A 63 5.34 -1.49 -13.97
CA GLN A 63 5.62 -2.87 -13.59
C GLN A 63 4.51 -3.45 -12.71
N THR A 64 4.20 -4.72 -12.97
CA THR A 64 3.32 -5.55 -12.13
C THR A 64 3.90 -6.94 -11.99
N ILE A 65 3.57 -7.59 -10.88
CA ILE A 65 3.92 -9.00 -10.65
C ILE A 65 2.66 -9.85 -10.43
N THR A 66 2.87 -11.16 -10.35
CA THR A 66 1.91 -12.11 -9.81
C THR A 66 2.36 -12.53 -8.41
N LEU A 67 1.42 -12.50 -7.46
CA LEU A 67 1.60 -13.06 -6.13
C LEU A 67 1.06 -14.49 -6.12
N ALA A 68 1.90 -15.46 -5.74
CA ALA A 68 1.51 -16.86 -5.65
C ALA A 68 1.55 -17.34 -4.19
N GLY A 69 0.37 -17.62 -3.63
CA GLY A 69 0.22 -18.24 -2.32
C GLY A 69 -0.10 -19.73 -2.42
N PRO A 70 -0.22 -20.44 -1.28
CA PRO A 70 -0.49 -21.88 -1.26
C PRO A 70 -1.77 -22.31 -1.98
N LYS A 71 -2.81 -21.45 -2.03
CA LYS A 71 -4.11 -21.80 -2.62
C LYS A 71 -4.28 -21.31 -4.06
N ARG A 72 -4.01 -20.02 -4.30
CA ARG A 72 -4.24 -19.36 -5.60
C ARG A 72 -3.20 -18.29 -5.85
N GLN A 73 -3.28 -17.69 -7.03
CA GLN A 73 -2.44 -16.57 -7.44
C GLN A 73 -3.28 -15.32 -7.68
N LEU A 74 -2.68 -14.15 -7.42
CA LEU A 74 -3.21 -12.84 -7.76
C LEU A 74 -2.32 -12.21 -8.82
N LYS A 75 -2.85 -12.01 -10.02
CA LYS A 75 -2.13 -11.43 -11.16
C LYS A 75 -2.22 -9.90 -11.16
N LYS A 76 -1.31 -9.25 -11.89
CA LYS A 76 -1.29 -7.79 -12.12
C LYS A 76 -1.26 -6.96 -10.82
N VAL A 77 -0.51 -7.44 -9.82
CA VAL A 77 -0.27 -6.71 -8.57
C VAL A 77 0.72 -5.58 -8.84
N ARG A 78 0.32 -4.35 -8.52
CA ARG A 78 1.03 -3.13 -8.89
C ARG A 78 2.28 -2.94 -8.02
N LEU A 79 3.41 -2.61 -8.64
CA LEU A 79 4.58 -2.11 -7.93
C LEU A 79 4.38 -0.63 -7.61
N LEU A 80 4.63 -0.24 -6.35
CA LEU A 80 4.75 1.16 -5.95
C LEU A 80 6.23 1.51 -5.80
N GLY A 81 6.58 2.70 -6.29
CA GLY A 81 7.91 3.27 -6.16
C GLY A 81 7.92 4.50 -5.24
N PRO A 82 9.12 4.94 -4.83
CA PRO A 82 10.43 4.40 -5.21
C PRO A 82 10.75 3.07 -4.51
N LEU A 83 11.83 2.42 -4.96
CA LEU A 83 12.34 1.21 -4.29
C LEU A 83 12.69 1.52 -2.83
N ARG A 84 12.45 0.55 -1.95
CA ARG A 84 12.65 0.66 -0.50
C ARG A 84 13.85 -0.17 -0.04
N ASN A 85 14.14 -0.12 1.26
CA ASN A 85 15.17 -0.98 1.84
C ASN A 85 14.72 -2.44 1.95
N VAL A 86 13.42 -2.68 2.12
CA VAL A 86 12.83 -4.01 2.33
C VAL A 86 11.59 -4.16 1.45
N SER A 87 11.43 -5.35 0.86
CA SER A 87 10.25 -5.70 0.07
C SER A 87 9.04 -5.96 0.97
N GLN A 88 7.88 -5.43 0.58
CA GLN A 88 6.64 -5.49 1.35
C GLN A 88 5.44 -5.68 0.44
N VAL A 89 4.57 -6.62 0.79
CA VAL A 89 3.33 -6.91 0.07
C VAL A 89 2.15 -6.49 0.93
N GLU A 90 1.30 -5.63 0.37
CA GLU A 90 0.08 -5.15 1.02
C GLU A 90 -1.15 -5.71 0.29
N ILE A 91 -1.98 -6.45 1.03
CA ILE A 91 -3.15 -7.15 0.50
C ILE A 91 -4.39 -6.94 1.38
N SER A 92 -5.58 -7.17 0.85
CA SER A 92 -6.80 -7.18 1.66
C SER A 92 -6.95 -8.50 2.44
N ARG A 93 -7.84 -8.54 3.44
CA ARG A 93 -8.20 -9.80 4.12
C ARG A 93 -8.79 -10.83 3.15
N THR A 94 -9.49 -10.38 2.11
CA THR A 94 -10.06 -11.26 1.08
C THR A 94 -8.96 -11.85 0.19
N ASP A 95 -7.97 -11.04 -0.18
CA ASP A 95 -6.79 -11.49 -0.91
C ASP A 95 -6.00 -12.51 -0.10
N ALA A 96 -5.81 -12.28 1.21
CA ALA A 96 -5.13 -13.20 2.10
C ALA A 96 -5.82 -14.58 2.14
N ARG A 97 -7.16 -14.61 2.24
CA ARG A 97 -7.95 -15.86 2.15
C ARG A 97 -7.81 -16.53 0.78
N THR A 98 -7.79 -15.74 -0.29
CA THR A 98 -7.65 -16.23 -1.68
C THR A 98 -6.29 -16.89 -1.90
N LEU A 99 -5.22 -16.25 -1.44
CA LEU A 99 -3.86 -16.74 -1.52
C LEU A 99 -3.63 -17.93 -0.56
N GLY A 100 -4.41 -18.03 0.52
CA GLY A 100 -4.19 -19.02 1.57
C GLY A 100 -3.09 -18.62 2.56
N ILE A 101 -2.94 -17.31 2.81
CA ILE A 101 -1.90 -16.74 3.66
C ILE A 101 -2.55 -16.10 4.89
N ALA A 102 -2.01 -16.39 6.07
CA ALA A 102 -2.44 -15.78 7.33
C ALA A 102 -1.73 -14.43 7.55
N ALA A 103 -1.98 -13.45 6.68
CA ALA A 103 -1.35 -12.13 6.76
C ALA A 103 -1.91 -11.30 7.94
N PRO A 104 -1.06 -10.79 8.86
CA PRO A 104 -1.49 -9.99 10.00
C PRO A 104 -1.87 -8.55 9.58
N LEU A 105 -2.71 -7.90 10.38
CA LEU A 105 -3.00 -6.46 10.25
C LEU A 105 -1.83 -5.67 10.82
N ARG A 106 -1.16 -4.84 10.00
CA ARG A 106 0.06 -4.10 10.38
C ARG A 106 0.13 -2.73 9.73
N MET A 107 0.92 -1.86 10.33
CA MET A 107 1.40 -0.64 9.68
C MET A 107 2.52 -0.98 8.68
N SER A 108 2.67 -0.16 7.63
CA SER A 108 3.78 -0.30 6.68
C SER A 108 5.13 -0.23 7.42
N GLY A 109 6.04 -1.15 7.10
CA GLY A 109 7.35 -1.29 7.74
C GLY A 109 7.37 -2.24 8.94
N ASP A 110 6.23 -2.54 9.57
CA ASP A 110 6.15 -3.54 10.64
C ASP A 110 6.00 -4.95 10.07
N LEU A 111 7.15 -5.53 9.69
CA LEU A 111 7.24 -6.80 8.98
C LEU A 111 7.65 -7.99 9.86
N GLN A 112 7.90 -7.78 11.14
CA GLN A 112 8.38 -8.86 12.02
C GLN A 112 7.31 -9.94 12.21
N GLY A 113 7.69 -11.21 12.02
CA GLY A 113 6.80 -12.36 12.16
C GLY A 113 5.68 -12.40 11.10
N THR A 114 5.85 -11.67 9.99
CA THR A 114 4.90 -11.71 8.87
C THR A 114 5.20 -12.90 7.96
N PRO A 115 4.18 -13.50 7.32
CA PRO A 115 4.39 -14.58 6.39
C PRO A 115 5.07 -14.11 5.10
N GLY A 116 5.69 -15.06 4.42
CA GLY A 116 6.25 -14.92 3.10
C GLY A 116 5.25 -15.10 1.96
N ILE A 117 5.73 -14.92 0.73
CA ILE A 117 4.99 -15.21 -0.50
C ILE A 117 5.93 -15.35 -1.69
N ARG A 118 5.54 -16.13 -2.69
CA ARG A 118 6.26 -16.21 -3.96
C ARG A 118 5.83 -15.08 -4.90
N LEU A 119 6.82 -14.38 -5.44
CA LEU A 119 6.70 -13.31 -6.42
C LEU A 119 7.08 -13.84 -7.80
N ILE A 120 6.27 -13.54 -8.80
CA ILE A 120 6.47 -14.00 -10.17
C ILE A 120 6.38 -12.81 -11.11
N SER A 121 7.44 -12.58 -11.88
CA SER A 121 7.45 -11.68 -13.04
C SER A 121 7.61 -12.50 -14.33
N PRO A 122 7.57 -11.87 -15.52
CA PRO A 122 7.92 -12.56 -16.76
C PRO A 122 9.39 -13.02 -16.83
N PHE A 123 10.25 -12.51 -15.97
CA PHE A 123 11.71 -12.70 -16.05
C PHE A 123 12.24 -13.66 -14.97
N ALA A 124 11.61 -13.70 -13.80
CA ALA A 124 12.05 -14.52 -12.69
C ALA A 124 10.93 -14.82 -11.68
N GLU A 125 11.18 -15.83 -10.86
CA GLU A 125 10.44 -16.08 -9.63
C GLU A 125 11.38 -15.97 -8.42
N LEU A 126 10.88 -15.43 -7.32
CA LEU A 126 11.59 -15.47 -6.04
C LEU A 126 10.61 -15.62 -4.88
N GLU A 127 11.08 -16.21 -3.79
CA GLU A 127 10.30 -16.39 -2.57
C GLU A 127 10.75 -15.38 -1.52
N LEU A 128 9.80 -14.59 -1.02
CA LEU A 128 10.00 -13.78 0.17
C LEU A 128 9.75 -14.65 1.40
N ALA A 129 10.68 -14.68 2.34
CA ALA A 129 10.51 -15.39 3.61
C ALA A 129 9.50 -14.68 4.55
N SER A 130 9.38 -13.37 4.41
CA SER A 130 8.48 -12.50 5.19
C SER A 130 8.11 -11.25 4.38
N GLY A 131 7.11 -10.49 4.84
CA GLY A 131 6.80 -9.17 4.30
C GLY A 131 5.35 -8.98 3.83
N VAL A 132 4.48 -9.98 4.03
CA VAL A 132 3.07 -9.90 3.61
C VAL A 132 2.19 -9.43 4.77
N ILE A 133 1.48 -8.31 4.56
CA ILE A 133 0.58 -7.72 5.54
C ILE A 133 -0.79 -7.42 4.96
N VAL A 134 -1.78 -7.36 5.85
CA VAL A 134 -2.99 -6.58 5.62
C VAL A 134 -2.72 -5.16 6.12
N ALA A 135 -2.81 -4.18 5.23
CA ALA A 135 -2.53 -2.79 5.58
C ALA A 135 -3.54 -2.24 6.59
N GLN A 136 -3.04 -1.70 7.69
CA GLN A 136 -3.83 -0.98 8.69
C GLN A 136 -4.14 0.44 8.20
N ARG A 137 -5.41 0.86 8.33
CA ARG A 137 -5.84 2.22 7.98
C ARG A 137 -5.07 3.26 8.81
N HIS A 138 -4.64 4.33 8.16
CA HIS A 138 -3.90 5.42 8.80
C HIS A 138 -4.11 6.73 8.03
N ILE A 139 -3.71 7.84 8.64
CA ILE A 139 -3.73 9.18 8.04
C ILE A 139 -2.30 9.68 8.03
N HIS A 140 -1.82 10.13 6.87
CA HIS A 140 -0.58 10.89 6.78
C HIS A 140 -0.89 12.37 7.07
N MET A 141 -0.20 12.96 8.03
CA MET A 141 -0.34 14.37 8.37
C MET A 141 1.05 15.01 8.45
N SER A 142 1.23 16.12 7.73
CA SER A 142 2.42 16.96 7.90
C SER A 142 2.34 17.68 9.25
N PRO A 143 3.49 17.94 9.91
CA PRO A 143 3.56 18.90 10.99
C PRO A 143 3.04 20.28 10.53
N ALA A 144 2.51 21.06 11.48
CA ALA A 144 2.05 22.43 11.23
C ALA A 144 3.22 23.40 11.06
#